data_AF-A0A1M5D541-F1
#
_entry.id   AF-A0A1M5D541-F1
#
_cell.length_a   1.000
_cell.length_b   1.000
_cell.length_c   1.000
_cell.angle_alpha   90.00
_cell.angle_beta   90.00
_cell.angle_gamma   90.00
#
_symmetry.space_group_name_H-M   'P 1'
#
loop_
_entity.id
_entity.type
_entity.pdbx_description
1 polymer ?
#
loop_
_entity_poly.entity_id
_entity_poly.type
_entity_poly.pdbx_seq_one_letter_code
_entity_poly.pdbx_strand_id
1 'polypeptide(L)'
;TWTKLCKIKSYPALGGSPEQLETTDLEDETQTYVPGVQSMEAMEFTANYELEAYLAVKTKANTDLHYRVSMGKEGVDGVATWQGQHSVYINEGEVNGVREMTISVSPSTKIDVAAPAGSGS
;
A
#
# COMPACT_ATOMS: atom_id res chain seq x y z
N THR A 1 2.72 17.95 6.22
CA THR A 1 1.52 18.05 5.35
C THR A 1 1.62 16.98 4.28
N TRP A 2 0.51 16.30 3.96
CA TRP A 2 0.48 15.24 2.95
C TRP A 2 0.21 15.82 1.57
N THR A 3 1.03 15.50 0.58
CA THR A 3 0.84 15.95 -0.80
C THR A 3 0.31 14.79 -1.65
N LYS A 4 -0.82 15.01 -2.32
CA LYS A 4 -1.37 14.03 -3.25
C LYS A 4 -0.51 14.01 -4.52
N LEU A 5 0.18 12.89 -4.75
CA LEU A 5 1.08 12.73 -5.90
C LEU A 5 0.31 12.33 -7.17
N CYS A 6 -0.58 11.35 -7.07
CA CYS A 6 -1.37 10.87 -8.18
C CYS A 6 -2.71 10.30 -7.68
N LYS A 7 -3.62 10.03 -8.62
CA LYS A 7 -4.84 9.26 -8.36
C LYS A 7 -4.58 7.81 -8.77
N ILE A 8 -4.57 6.92 -7.78
CA ILE A 8 -4.54 5.47 -8.01
C ILE A 8 -5.91 5.00 -8.52
N LYS A 9 -5.91 4.02 -9.43
CA LYS A 9 -7.08 3.32 -9.95
C LYS A 9 -7.36 2.07 -9.13
N SER A 10 -6.31 1.36 -8.74
CA SER A 10 -6.35 0.16 -7.91
C SER A 10 -5.17 0.15 -6.95
N TYR A 11 -5.34 -0.59 -5.86
CA TYR A 11 -4.30 -0.87 -4.87
C TYR A 11 -4.30 -2.37 -4.57
N PRO A 12 -3.15 -2.94 -4.18
CA PRO A 12 -3.03 -4.35 -3.82
C PRO A 12 -3.47 -4.54 -2.35
N ALA A 13 -3.27 -5.72 -1.77
CA ALA A 13 -3.38 -5.87 -0.32
C ALA A 13 -2.40 -4.92 0.40
N LEU A 14 -2.90 -4.05 1.28
CA LEU A 14 -2.10 -3.09 2.05
C LEU A 14 -1.44 -3.78 3.25
N GLY A 15 -0.55 -4.72 2.96
CA GLY A 15 0.06 -5.64 3.91
C GLY A 15 -0.49 -7.05 3.78
N GLY A 16 0.39 -8.04 4.02
CA GLY A 16 0.00 -9.45 4.10
C GLY A 16 -0.61 -9.79 5.46
N SER A 17 -1.33 -10.91 5.53
CA SER A 17 -1.67 -11.52 6.82
C SER A 17 -0.38 -11.89 7.56
N PRO A 18 -0.32 -11.71 8.89
CA PRO A 18 0.77 -12.27 9.68
C PRO A 18 0.86 -13.78 9.42
N GLU A 19 2.08 -14.31 9.26
CA GLU A 19 2.25 -15.75 9.18
C GLU A 19 1.61 -16.40 10.41
N GLN A 20 0.89 -17.50 10.25
CA GLN A 20 0.38 -18.24 11.40
C GLN A 20 1.40 -19.31 11.75
N LEU A 21 2.06 -19.14 12.90
CA LEU A 21 2.89 -20.17 13.47
C LEU A 21 1.97 -21.08 14.28
N GLU A 22 1.87 -22.34 13.86
CA GLU A 22 1.15 -23.35 14.61
C GLU A 22 1.93 -23.70 15.87
N THR A 23 1.29 -23.57 17.03
CA THR A 23 1.87 -23.82 18.36
C THR A 23 1.20 -24.99 19.07
N THR A 24 0.46 -25.81 18.34
CA THR A 24 -0.27 -26.96 18.89
C THR A 24 0.69 -27.87 19.66
N ASP A 25 0.42 -28.05 20.94
CA ASP A 25 1.08 -29.02 21.79
C ASP A 25 0.19 -30.27 22.00
N LEU A 26 0.77 -31.36 22.49
CA LEU A 26 0.06 -32.62 22.76
C LEU A 26 -1.02 -32.49 23.85
N GLU A 27 -1.00 -31.44 24.66
CA GLU A 27 -2.00 -31.11 25.68
C GLU A 27 -3.17 -30.26 25.14
N ASP A 28 -3.10 -29.77 23.90
CA ASP A 28 -4.12 -28.91 23.30
C ASP A 28 -5.22 -29.76 22.61
N GLU A 29 -6.48 -29.58 23.02
CA GLU A 29 -7.65 -30.23 22.40
C GLU A 29 -8.08 -29.54 21.08
N THR A 30 -7.47 -28.39 20.76
CA THR A 30 -7.74 -27.60 19.55
C THR A 30 -6.45 -27.01 18.98
N GLN A 31 -6.38 -26.85 17.66
CA GLN A 31 -5.21 -26.29 16.97
C GLN A 31 -5.00 -24.82 17.38
N THR A 32 -3.84 -24.51 17.98
CA THR A 32 -3.49 -23.16 18.42
C THR A 32 -2.52 -22.50 17.45
N TYR A 33 -2.76 -21.22 17.17
CA TYR A 33 -1.95 -20.41 16.26
C TYR A 33 -1.51 -19.13 16.96
N VAL A 34 -0.22 -18.82 16.87
CA VAL A 34 0.30 -17.49 17.23
C VAL A 34 0.60 -16.71 15.95
N PRO A 35 0.24 -15.41 15.90
CA PRO A 35 0.63 -14.56 14.78
C PRO A 35 2.16 -14.39 14.79
N GLY A 36 2.79 -14.95 13.77
CA GLY A 36 4.20 -14.82 13.43
C GLY A 36 4.53 -13.50 12.72
N VAL A 37 5.65 -13.49 12.00
CA VAL A 37 6.15 -12.30 11.31
C VAL A 37 5.18 -11.91 10.20
N GLN A 38 4.90 -10.62 10.07
CA GLN A 38 4.09 -10.11 8.98
C GLN A 38 4.96 -9.94 7.74
N SER A 39 4.71 -10.73 6.69
CA SER A 39 5.36 -10.54 5.40
C SER A 39 4.97 -9.20 4.80
N MET A 40 5.99 -8.39 4.54
CA MET A 40 5.90 -7.09 3.90
C MET A 40 6.35 -7.23 2.46
N GLU A 41 5.43 -7.67 1.61
CA GLU A 41 5.67 -7.69 0.17
C GLU A 41 5.50 -6.29 -0.43
N ALA A 42 6.09 -6.09 -1.61
CA ALA A 42 5.95 -4.83 -2.32
C ALA A 42 4.50 -4.63 -2.78
N MET A 43 3.94 -3.47 -2.46
CA MET A 43 2.57 -3.10 -2.82
C MET A 43 2.58 -2.38 -4.17
N GLU A 44 2.03 -3.01 -5.20
CA GLU A 44 1.84 -2.43 -6.53
C GLU A 44 0.53 -1.66 -6.68
N PHE A 45 0.63 -0.34 -6.81
CA PHE A 45 -0.50 0.57 -7.05
C PHE A 45 -0.57 0.94 -8.53
N THR A 46 -1.71 0.72 -9.16
CA THR A 46 -1.92 1.15 -10.55
C THR A 46 -2.54 2.54 -10.58
N ALA A 47 -2.02 3.44 -11.40
CA ALA A 47 -2.54 4.80 -11.59
C ALA A 47 -2.58 5.16 -13.08
N ASN A 48 -3.39 6.16 -13.45
CA ASN A 48 -3.30 6.74 -14.79
C ASN A 48 -1.95 7.46 -14.92
N TYR A 49 -1.26 7.25 -16.05
CA TYR A 49 0.00 7.91 -16.34
C TYR A 49 -0.25 9.37 -16.73
N GLU A 50 0.26 10.29 -15.90
CA GLU A 50 0.38 11.70 -16.22
C GLU A 50 1.86 12.08 -16.08
N LEU A 51 2.42 12.79 -17.06
CA LEU A 51 3.85 13.11 -17.10
C LEU A 51 4.30 13.85 -15.84
N GLU A 52 3.53 14.83 -15.37
CA GLU A 52 3.82 15.61 -14.16
C GLU A 52 3.80 14.75 -12.90
N ALA A 53 2.75 13.92 -12.73
CA ALA A 53 2.62 13.03 -11.59
C ALA A 53 3.72 11.95 -11.59
N TYR A 54 4.01 11.35 -12.76
CA TYR A 54 5.06 10.36 -12.92
C TYR A 54 6.43 10.92 -12.57
N LEU A 55 6.76 12.13 -13.04
CA LEU A 55 8.02 12.78 -12.69
C LEU A 55 8.08 13.09 -11.19
N ALA A 56 7.01 13.59 -10.59
CA ALA A 56 6.95 13.86 -9.15
C ALA A 56 7.15 12.62 -8.28
N VAL A 57 6.55 11.49 -8.68
CA VAL A 57 6.73 10.17 -8.05
C VAL A 57 8.17 9.70 -8.28
N LYS A 58 8.64 9.67 -9.53
CA LYS A 58 9.98 9.19 -9.90
C LYS A 58 11.12 9.97 -9.24
N THR A 59 10.99 11.29 -9.09
CA THR A 59 11.97 12.12 -8.37
C THR A 59 12.13 11.69 -6.91
N LYS A 60 11.09 11.12 -6.32
CA LYS A 60 11.05 10.61 -4.95
C LYS A 60 11.24 9.09 -4.88
N ALA A 61 11.43 8.41 -6.00
CA ALA A 61 11.61 6.97 -6.02
C ALA A 61 12.94 6.57 -5.35
N ASN A 62 12.99 5.38 -4.76
CA ASN A 62 14.12 4.86 -4.00
C ASN A 62 14.56 5.74 -2.82
N THR A 63 13.65 6.57 -2.28
CA THR A 63 13.90 7.35 -1.07
C THR A 63 12.97 6.91 0.05
N ASP A 64 13.51 6.89 1.27
CA ASP A 64 12.72 6.55 2.46
C ASP A 64 11.77 7.72 2.78
N LEU A 65 10.48 7.47 2.61
CA LEU A 65 9.43 8.46 2.73
C LEU A 65 8.22 7.87 3.45
N HIS A 66 7.34 8.76 3.88
CA HIS A 66 6.06 8.39 4.45
C HIS A 66 5.00 8.34 3.35
N TYR A 67 4.30 7.20 3.25
CA TYR A 67 3.19 7.00 2.33
C TYR A 67 1.88 6.99 3.09
N ARG A 68 0.85 7.45 2.39
CA ARG A 68 -0.52 7.42 2.88
C ARG A 68 -1.45 7.08 1.73
N VAL A 69 -2.29 6.07 1.93
CA VAL A 69 -3.37 5.72 1.02
C VAL A 69 -4.68 5.89 1.75
N SER A 70 -5.54 6.76 1.21
CA SER A 70 -6.90 6.94 1.65
C SER A 70 -7.80 6.03 0.82
N MET A 71 -8.42 5.05 1.46
CA MET A 71 -9.37 4.12 0.86
C MET A 71 -10.77 4.73 0.88
N GLY A 72 -11.48 4.63 -0.23
CA GLY A 72 -12.78 5.26 -0.36
C GLY A 72 -12.73 6.76 -0.66
N LYS A 73 -13.90 7.32 -0.95
CA LYS A 73 -14.05 8.76 -1.16
C LYS A 73 -13.70 9.46 0.16
N GLU A 74 -12.64 10.27 0.17
CA GLU A 74 -12.14 11.00 1.35
C GLU A 74 -11.56 10.14 2.49
N GLY A 75 -11.25 8.87 2.24
CA GLY A 75 -10.72 7.99 3.28
C GLY A 75 -11.80 7.36 4.15
N VAL A 76 -13.09 7.46 3.77
CA VAL A 76 -14.24 6.87 4.50
C VAL A 76 -14.03 5.39 4.85
N ASP A 77 -13.39 4.64 3.98
CA ASP A 77 -13.10 3.20 4.18
C ASP A 77 -11.81 2.95 4.96
N GLY A 78 -11.06 3.99 5.32
CA GLY A 78 -9.83 3.92 6.10
C GLY A 78 -8.65 4.65 5.46
N VAL A 79 -7.65 4.97 6.27
CA VAL A 79 -6.42 5.61 5.86
C VAL A 79 -5.24 4.77 6.32
N ALA A 80 -4.57 4.14 5.36
CA ALA A 80 -3.35 3.38 5.60
C ALA A 80 -2.13 4.29 5.53
N THR A 81 -1.22 4.18 6.51
CA THR A 81 0.03 4.93 6.58
C THR A 81 1.20 3.98 6.85
N TRP A 82 2.32 4.20 6.18
CA TRP A 82 3.54 3.43 6.37
C TRP A 82 4.76 4.21 5.91
N GLN A 83 5.94 3.76 6.31
CA GLN A 83 7.22 4.25 5.80
C GLN A 83 7.81 3.20 4.86
N GLY A 84 8.63 3.64 3.93
CA GLY A 84 9.27 2.74 2.97
C GLY A 84 9.86 3.47 1.79
N GLN A 85 10.07 2.72 0.72
CA GLN A 85 10.57 3.24 -0.54
C GLN A 85 9.61 2.85 -1.66
N HIS A 86 9.56 3.63 -2.72
CA HIS A 86 8.76 3.30 -3.89
C HIS A 86 9.56 3.36 -5.17
N SER A 87 9.09 2.65 -6.17
CA SER A 87 9.53 2.73 -7.55
C SER A 87 8.33 2.93 -8.45
N VAL A 88 8.53 3.54 -9.61
CA VAL A 88 7.46 3.79 -10.57
C VAL A 88 7.91 3.44 -11.98
N TYR A 89 7.07 2.71 -12.70
CA TYR A 89 7.29 2.34 -14.08
C TYR A 89 6.01 2.56 -14.90
N ILE A 90 6.20 2.82 -16.19
CA ILE A 90 5.09 3.09 -17.13
C ILE A 90 4.69 1.74 -17.72
N ASN A 91 3.40 1.44 -17.72
CA ASN A 91 2.88 0.20 -18.31
C ASN A 91 2.81 0.34 -19.84
N GLU A 92 2.65 -0.80 -20.52
CA GLU A 92 2.44 -0.84 -21.96
C GLU A 92 1.17 -0.05 -22.32
N GLY A 93 1.28 0.82 -23.33
CA GLY A 93 0.20 1.72 -23.72
C GLY A 93 -0.08 1.64 -25.22
N GLU A 94 -1.35 1.42 -25.58
CA GLU A 94 -1.78 1.43 -26.97
C GLU A 94 -1.92 2.86 -27.52
N VAL A 95 -1.74 3.01 -28.83
CA VAL A 95 -2.05 4.24 -29.55
C VAL A 95 -3.59 4.39 -29.51
N ASN A 96 -4.09 5.39 -28.77
CA ASN A 96 -5.50 5.64 -28.38
C ASN A 96 -5.95 5.13 -26.99
N GLY A 97 -5.08 4.49 -26.21
CA GLY A 97 -5.36 4.09 -24.83
C GLY A 97 -4.90 5.13 -23.79
N VAL A 98 -5.62 5.24 -22.66
CA VAL A 98 -5.11 5.94 -21.48
C VAL A 98 -3.90 5.17 -20.98
N ARG A 99 -2.71 5.77 -21.04
CA ARG A 99 -1.48 5.16 -20.52
C ARG A 99 -1.62 4.98 -19.00
N GLU A 100 -1.12 3.88 -18.49
CA GLU A 100 -1.13 3.57 -17.06
C GLU A 100 0.31 3.50 -16.54
N MET A 101 0.46 3.68 -15.23
CA MET A 101 1.73 3.50 -14.52
C MET A 101 1.49 2.66 -13.27
N THR A 102 2.48 1.85 -12.92
CA THR A 102 2.47 1.09 -11.68
C THR A 102 3.52 1.65 -10.73
N ILE A 103 3.12 1.84 -9.49
CA ILE A 103 3.94 2.33 -8.39
C ILE A 103 4.11 1.17 -7.42
N SER A 104 5.30 0.58 -7.38
CA SER A 104 5.63 -0.49 -6.44
C SER A 104 6.23 0.12 -5.18
N VAL A 105 5.52 0.03 -4.05
CA VAL A 105 5.93 0.56 -2.76
C VAL A 105 6.35 -0.58 -1.85
N SER A 106 7.62 -0.62 -1.49
CA SER A 106 8.17 -1.55 -0.51
C SER A 106 8.10 -0.90 0.88
N PRO A 107 7.19 -1.36 1.77
CA PRO A 107 7.11 -0.83 3.12
C PRO A 107 8.34 -1.27 3.92
N SER A 108 8.95 -0.34 4.65
CA SER A 108 10.01 -0.60 5.63
C SER A 108 9.46 -0.72 7.06
N THR A 109 8.22 -0.31 7.28
CA THR A 109 7.55 -0.35 8.60
C THR A 109 6.17 -0.98 8.51
N LYS A 110 5.61 -1.34 9.68
CA LYS A 110 4.23 -1.80 9.81
C LYS A 110 3.26 -0.80 9.20
N ILE A 111 2.34 -1.31 8.38
CA ILE A 111 1.26 -0.53 7.80
C ILE A 111 0.22 -0.33 8.90
N ASP A 112 -0.03 0.93 9.23
CA ASP A 112 -1.03 1.34 10.20
C ASP A 112 -2.28 1.82 9.46
N VAL A 113 -3.41 1.16 9.68
CA VAL A 113 -4.69 1.52 9.09
C VAL A 113 -5.55 2.16 10.16
N ALA A 114 -5.74 3.47 10.06
CA ALA A 114 -6.62 4.22 10.94
C ALA A 114 -7.94 4.55 10.23
N ALA A 115 -9.03 4.66 10.98
CA ALA A 115 -10.24 5.30 10.47
C ALA A 115 -9.92 6.74 10.02
N PRO A 116 -10.59 7.27 8.99
CA PRO A 116 -10.44 8.68 8.65
C PRO A 116 -10.76 9.51 9.89
N ALA A 117 -9.89 10.45 10.23
CA ALA A 117 -10.18 11.43 11.27
C ALA A 117 -11.34 12.32 10.77
N GLY A 118 -12.58 11.84 10.91
CA GLY A 118 -13.75 12.48 10.31
C GLY A 118 -15.02 11.62 10.19
N SER A 119 -15.45 10.94 11.25
CA SER A 119 -16.88 10.64 11.47
C SER A 119 -17.17 10.34 12.95
N GLY A 120 -16.63 11.20 13.82
CA GLY A 120 -17.12 11.33 15.18
C GLY A 120 -17.80 12.69 15.31
N SER A 121 -19.05 12.78 14.89
CA SER A 121 -20.00 13.83 15.30
C SER A 121 -21.41 13.29 15.13
#